data_AF-A0AAW2DLG9-F1
#
_entry.id   AF-A0AAW2DLG9-F1
#
_cell.length_a   1.000
_cell.length_b   1.000
_cell.length_c   1.000
_cell.angle_alpha   90.00
_cell.angle_beta   90.00
_cell.angle_gamma   90.00
#
_symmetry.space_group_name_H-M   'P 1'
#
loop_
_entity.id
_entity.type
_entity.pdbx_description
1 polymer ?
#
loop_
_entity_poly.entity_id
_entity_poly.type
_entity_poly.pdbx_seq_one_letter_code
_entity_poly.pdbx_strand_id
1 'polypeptide(L)' 'MKETESIKDFNSRVAEIVNQIKSYGGKIQEKKLVEKMFQNLPKKFDHVVAAIEESKGLSVVTMNELMESLEAHEVG' A
#
# COMPACT_ATOMS: atom_id res chain seq x y z
N MET A 1 4.67 -6.15 4.48
CA MET A 1 6.03 -5.61 4.30
C MET A 1 6.89 -6.07 5.46
N LYS A 2 8.18 -6.34 5.24
CA LYS A 2 9.12 -6.64 6.35
C LYS A 2 9.61 -5.33 6.96
N GLU A 3 9.99 -5.32 8.24
CA GLU A 3 10.53 -4.13 8.93
C GLU A 3 11.74 -3.49 8.21
N THR A 4 12.55 -4.33 7.55
CA THR A 4 13.78 -3.94 6.85
C THR A 4 13.59 -3.72 5.34
N GLU A 5 12.40 -4.00 4.80
CA GLU A 5 12.09 -3.79 3.38
C GLU A 5 11.76 -2.31 3.19
N SER A 6 12.24 -1.69 2.10
CA SER A 6 11.85 -0.32 1.78
C SER A 6 10.44 -0.26 1.19
N ILE A 7 9.74 0.88 1.28
CA ILE A 7 8.43 1.08 0.65
C ILE A 7 8.55 0.93 -0.86
N LYS A 8 9.63 1.44 -1.46
CA LYS A 8 9.89 1.31 -2.90
C LYS A 8 10.04 -0.15 -3.34
N ASP A 9 10.79 -0.96 -2.59
CA ASP A 9 10.95 -2.39 -2.87
C ASP A 9 9.63 -3.13 -2.67
N PHE A 10 8.90 -2.80 -1.62
CA PHE A 10 7.59 -3.38 -1.35
C PHE A 10 6.58 -3.06 -2.45
N ASN A 11 6.51 -1.81 -2.90
CA ASN A 11 5.65 -1.34 -3.97
C ASN A 11 5.97 -2.07 -5.29
N SER A 12 7.26 -2.21 -5.61
CA SER A 12 7.72 -2.94 -6.80
C SER A 12 7.25 -4.40 -6.78
N ARG A 13 7.36 -5.08 -5.62
CA ARG A 13 6.90 -6.46 -5.43
C ARG A 13 5.38 -6.59 -5.54
N VAL A 14 4.63 -5.63 -5.00
CA VAL A 14 3.16 -5.60 -5.13
C VAL A 14 2.77 -5.43 -6.59
N ALA A 15 3.41 -4.51 -7.32
CA ALA A 15 3.16 -4.29 -8.74
C ALA A 15 3.44 -5.56 -9.57
N GLU A 16 4.53 -6.28 -9.29
CA GLU A 16 4.86 -7.54 -9.96
C GLU A 16 3.77 -8.60 -9.74
N ILE A 17 3.30 -8.79 -8.49
CA ILE A 17 2.23 -9.75 -8.18
C ILE A 17 0.92 -9.37 -8.88
N VAL A 18 0.56 -8.08 -8.89
CA VAL A 18 -0.65 -7.60 -9.57
C VAL A 18 -0.55 -7.85 -11.07
N ASN A 19 0.61 -7.63 -11.68
CA ASN A 19 0.85 -7.89 -13.09
C ASN A 19 0.77 -9.38 -13.42
N GLN A 20 1.32 -10.25 -12.57
CA GLN A 20 1.19 -11.70 -12.71
C GLN A 20 -0.28 -12.14 -12.67
N ILE A 21 -1.05 -11.69 -11.66
CA ILE A 21 -2.48 -12.00 -11.55
C ILE A 21 -3.22 -11.59 -12.84
N LYS A 22 -2.96 -10.39 -13.35
CA LYS A 22 -3.57 -9.89 -14.60
C LYS A 22 -3.18 -10.74 -15.81
N SER A 23 -1.91 -11.15 -15.91
CA SER A 23 -1.42 -11.98 -17.03
C SER A 23 -2.10 -13.35 -17.11
N TYR A 24 -2.55 -13.88 -15.97
CA TYR A 24 -3.32 -15.13 -15.91
C TYR A 24 -4.84 -14.92 -16.04
N GLY A 25 -5.29 -13.73 -16.45
CA GLY A 25 -6.71 -13.38 -16.61
C GLY A 25 -7.44 -13.06 -15.29
N GLY A 26 -6.72 -13.01 -14.17
CA GLY A 26 -7.25 -12.63 -12.88
C GLY A 26 -7.57 -11.13 -12.81
N LYS A 27 -8.53 -10.78 -11.96
CA LYS A 27 -8.87 -9.39 -11.64
C LYS A 27 -8.69 -9.15 -10.15
N ILE A 28 -8.08 -8.03 -9.79
CA ILE A 28 -7.96 -7.56 -8.42
C ILE A 28 -8.54 -6.16 -8.33
N GLN A 29 -9.44 -5.95 -7.36
CA GLN A 29 -9.99 -4.63 -7.09
C GLN A 29 -8.96 -3.81 -6.32
N GLU A 30 -8.75 -2.56 -6.72
CA GLU A 30 -7.78 -1.66 -6.09
C GLU A 30 -8.08 -1.48 -4.59
N LYS A 31 -9.35 -1.28 -4.22
CA LYS A 31 -9.79 -1.23 -2.83
C LYS A 31 -9.27 -2.42 -2.00
N LYS A 32 -9.39 -3.64 -2.54
CA LYS A 32 -8.92 -4.86 -1.85
C LYS A 32 -7.39 -4.89 -1.70
N LEU A 33 -6.68 -4.27 -2.64
CA LEU A 33 -5.23 -4.14 -2.57
C LEU A 33 -4.85 -3.15 -1.46
N VAL A 34 -5.45 -1.96 -1.45
CA VAL A 34 -5.28 -0.93 -0.43
C VAL A 34 -5.57 -1.48 0.97
N GLU A 35 -6.69 -2.17 1.18
CA GLU A 35 -7.03 -2.79 2.47
C GLU A 35 -5.97 -3.80 2.92
N LYS A 36 -5.44 -4.62 1.99
CA LYS A 36 -4.36 -5.57 2.29
C LYS A 36 -3.05 -4.88 2.63
N MET A 37 -2.77 -3.73 2.01
CA MET A 37 -1.59 -2.93 2.34
C MET A 37 -1.66 -2.50 3.79
N PHE A 38 -2.75 -1.84 4.20
CA PHE A 38 -2.92 -1.40 5.58
C PHE A 38 -2.79 -2.53 6.60
N GLN A 39 -3.33 -3.72 6.31
CA GLN A 39 -3.20 -4.89 7.19
C GLN A 39 -1.78 -5.44 7.31
N ASN A 40 -0.89 -5.16 6.36
CA ASN A 40 0.45 -5.76 6.27
C ASN A 40 1.59 -4.75 6.39
N LEU A 41 1.28 -3.48 6.68
CA LEU A 41 2.28 -2.46 6.95
C LEU A 41 2.87 -2.64 8.36
N PRO A 42 4.18 -2.41 8.52
CA PRO A 42 4.81 -2.28 9.83
C PRO A 42 4.15 -1.18 10.67
N LYS A 43 4.13 -1.37 12.00
CA LYS A 43 3.53 -0.42 12.95
C LYS A 43 4.12 0.99 12.88
N LYS A 44 5.35 1.15 12.37
CA LYS A 44 5.97 2.46 12.16
C LYS A 44 5.13 3.37 11.26
N PHE A 45 4.26 2.81 10.41
CA PHE A 45 3.35 3.56 9.54
C PHE A 45 1.94 3.77 10.11
N ASP A 46 1.64 3.31 11.34
CA ASP A 46 0.30 3.45 11.93
C ASP A 46 -0.19 4.92 11.93
N HIS A 47 0.73 5.87 12.13
CA HIS A 47 0.45 7.31 12.08
C HIS A 47 0.00 7.79 10.67
N VAL A 48 0.59 7.24 9.61
CA VAL A 48 0.20 7.54 8.21
C VAL A 48 -1.18 6.96 7.93
N VAL A 49 -1.45 5.74 8.39
CA VAL A 49 -2.75 5.09 8.22
C VAL A 49 -3.85 5.91 8.90
N ALA A 50 -3.63 6.29 10.16
CA ALA A 50 -4.58 7.12 10.92
C ALA A 50 -4.86 8.46 10.22
N ALA A 51 -3.83 9.14 9.71
CA ALA A 51 -4.00 10.40 8.99
C ALA A 51 -4.82 10.25 7.69
N ILE A 52 -4.67 9.14 6.96
CA ILE A 52 -5.46 8.84 5.76
C ILE A 52 -6.91 8.52 6.14
N GLU A 53 -7.12 7.74 7.19
CA GLU A 53 -8.46 7.42 7.70
C GLU A 53 -9.24 8.66 8.12
N GLU A 54 -8.60 9.58 8.84
CA GLU A 54 -9.21 10.81 9.33
C GLU A 54 -9.51 11.81 8.20
N SER A 55 -8.67 11.88 7.16
CA SER A 55 -8.80 12.89 6.10
C SER A 55 -9.75 12.52 4.97
N LYS A 56 -9.77 11.26 4.54
CA LYS A 56 -10.47 10.83 3.31
C LYS A 56 -11.17 9.47 3.46
N GLY A 57 -10.67 8.60 4.33
CA GLY A 57 -11.17 7.25 4.54
C GLY A 57 -10.60 6.22 3.54
N LEU A 58 -10.40 4.99 4.02
CA LEU A 58 -9.66 3.93 3.30
C LEU A 58 -10.25 3.52 1.96
N SER A 59 -11.57 3.67 1.77
CA SER A 59 -12.26 3.26 0.55
C SER A 59 -12.08 4.25 -0.62
N VAL A 60 -11.50 5.42 -0.36
CA VAL A 60 -11.36 6.52 -1.32
C VAL A 60 -9.90 6.71 -1.75
N VAL A 61 -8.95 6.16 -1.01
CA VAL A 61 -7.51 6.27 -1.32
C VAL A 61 -7.14 5.33 -2.47
N THR A 62 -6.39 5.86 -3.43
CA THR A 62 -5.79 5.06 -4.51
C THR A 62 -4.47 4.43 -4.06
N MET A 63 -4.02 3.39 -4.77
CA MET A 63 -2.73 2.78 -4.47
C MET A 63 -1.56 3.74 -4.62
N ASN A 64 -1.60 4.63 -5.61
CA ASN A 64 -0.54 5.62 -5.81
C ASN A 64 -0.47 6.61 -4.65
N GLU A 65 -1.61 7.19 -4.25
CA GLU A 65 -1.66 8.13 -3.11
C GLU A 65 -1.16 7.48 -1.81
N LEU A 66 -1.52 6.20 -1.59
CA LEU A 66 -1.01 5.44 -0.45
C LEU A 66 0.50 5.31 -0.50
N MET A 67 1.07 4.88 -1.63
CA MET A 67 2.51 4.66 -1.76
C MET A 67 3.30 5.98 -1.62
N GLU A 68 2.84 7.05 -2.24
CA GLU A 68 3.45 8.38 -2.12
C GLU A 68 3.46 8.85 -0.65
N SER A 69 2.35 8.64 0.07
CA SER A 69 2.27 8.99 1.49
C SER A 69 3.23 8.18 2.33
N LEU A 70 3.35 6.87 2.07
CA LEU A 70 4.26 5.99 2.80
C LEU A 70 5.73 6.30 2.51
N GLU A 71 6.09 6.55 1.24
CA GLU A 71 7.46 6.92 0.85
C GLU A 71 7.89 8.24 1.49
N ALA A 72 6.99 9.22 1.58
CA ALA A 72 7.27 10.51 2.23
C ALA A 72 7.56 10.37 3.74
N HIS A 73 7.06 9.33 4.40
CA HIS A 73 7.20 9.09 5.84
C HIS A 73 8.16 7.93 6.17
N GLU A 74 8.81 7.33 5.16
CA GLU A 74 9.79 6.25 5.37
C GLU A 74 11.13 6.75 5.93
N VAL A 75 11.48 8.02 5.68
CA VAL A 75 12.76 8.64 6.07
C VAL A 75 12.69 9.28 7.48
N GLY A 76 11.68 8.92 8.29
CA GLY A 76 11.47 9.40 9.66
C GLY A 76 12.01 8.45 10.73
#